data_AF-A0AAW2Q5S6-F1
#
_entry.id   AF-A0AAW2Q5S6-F1
#
_cell.length_a   1.000
_cell.length_b   1.000
_cell.length_c   1.000
_cell.angle_alpha   90.00
_cell.angle_beta   90.00
_cell.angle_gamma   90.00
#
_symmetry.space_group_name_H-M   'P 1'
#
loop_
_entity.id
_entity.type
_entity.pdbx_description
1 polymer ?
#
loop_
_entity_poly.entity_id
_entity_poly.type
_entity_poly.pdbx_seq_one_letter_code
_entity_poly.pdbx_strand_id
1 'polypeptide(L)'
;MSQIVRKRVPALYSRRETAGQRNPQQFRIEHEATTSKIGEDQLFYFQQRGIDYEKAMAAMISGFCRDVFNELPDEFGAEVNQLMSLKLEGSVG
;
A
#
# COMPACT_ATOMS: atom_id res chain seq x y z
N MET A 1 9.32 13.38 2.78
CA MET A 1 8.00 12.99 3.33
C MET A 1 7.15 12.32 2.24
N SER A 2 6.99 11.00 2.27
CA SER A 2 6.10 10.27 1.36
C SER A 2 4.77 9.91 2.04
N GLN A 3 3.65 9.96 1.31
CA GLN A 3 2.30 9.65 1.81
C GLN A 3 1.48 8.90 0.74
N ILE A 4 0.59 8.01 1.18
CA ILE A 4 -0.62 7.51 0.46
C ILE A 4 -1.84 7.80 1.42
N VAL A 5 -3.14 7.54 1.14
CA VAL A 5 -4.28 8.20 1.86
C VAL A 5 -5.54 7.33 2.16
N ARG A 6 -5.62 6.54 3.27
CA ARG A 6 -6.81 5.66 3.52
C ARG A 6 -8.03 6.47 3.97
N LYS A 7 -8.75 7.00 2.98
CA LYS A 7 -10.17 7.35 3.09
C LYS A 7 -10.99 6.30 2.37
N ARG A 8 -11.79 5.54 3.13
CA ARG A 8 -12.92 4.78 2.58
C ARG A 8 -14.11 5.73 2.41
N VAL A 9 -14.58 5.93 1.18
CA VAL A 9 -15.79 6.73 0.91
C VAL A 9 -16.73 5.93 0.00
N PRO A 10 -17.94 5.57 0.46
CA PRO A 10 -18.93 4.88 -0.38
C PRO A 10 -19.61 5.88 -1.32
N ALA A 11 -19.39 5.75 -2.63
CA ALA A 11 -20.01 6.60 -3.64
C ALA A 11 -21.18 5.88 -4.32
N LEU A 12 -22.42 6.15 -3.87
CA LEU A 12 -23.63 5.66 -4.53
C LEU A 12 -23.96 6.54 -5.74
N TYR A 13 -23.44 6.16 -6.91
CA TYR A 13 -23.66 6.89 -8.16
C TYR A 13 -25.01 6.52 -8.81
N SER A 14 -26.05 7.35 -8.60
CA SER A 14 -27.34 7.22 -9.28
C SER A 14 -27.55 8.31 -10.34
N ARG A 15 -27.23 8.00 -11.59
CA ARG A 15 -27.50 8.89 -12.74
C ARG A 15 -28.98 8.86 -13.11
N ARG A 16 -29.70 9.97 -12.91
CA ARG A 16 -31.09 10.14 -13.37
C ARG A 16 -31.11 10.67 -14.80
N GLU A 17 -31.28 9.77 -15.77
CA GLU A 17 -31.74 10.12 -17.12
C GLU A 17 -32.99 9.28 -17.43
N THR A 18 -34.10 9.94 -17.72
CA THR A 18 -35.40 9.31 -17.91
C THR A 18 -35.72 9.12 -19.39
N ALA A 19 -35.74 7.88 -19.87
CA ALA A 19 -36.86 7.29 -20.64
C ALA A 19 -36.51 5.89 -21.17
N GLY A 20 -37.30 4.89 -20.78
CA GLY A 20 -37.57 3.71 -21.63
C GLY A 20 -36.45 2.71 -21.91
N GLN A 21 -35.97 1.98 -20.90
CA GLN A 21 -35.86 0.50 -20.94
C GLN A 21 -35.47 -0.09 -19.56
N ARG A 22 -35.68 -1.40 -19.39
CA ARG A 22 -35.59 -2.09 -18.08
C ARG A 22 -34.15 -2.47 -17.71
N ASN A 23 -33.66 -1.91 -16.61
CA ASN A 23 -32.93 -2.57 -15.50
C ASN A 23 -31.79 -1.66 -14.96
N PRO A 24 -31.93 -1.05 -13.77
CA PRO A 24 -30.84 -0.27 -13.17
C PRO A 24 -29.77 -1.22 -12.62
N GLN A 25 -28.71 -1.46 -13.40
CA GLN A 25 -27.53 -2.16 -12.90
C GLN A 25 -26.88 -1.32 -11.79
N GLN A 26 -27.07 -1.75 -10.54
CA GLN A 26 -26.72 -0.96 -9.36
C GLN A 26 -25.24 -1.20 -8.99
N PHE A 27 -24.34 -0.49 -9.68
CA PHE A 27 -22.91 -0.56 -9.42
C PHE A 27 -22.56 0.01 -8.04
N ARG A 28 -21.83 -0.77 -7.23
CA ARG A 28 -21.21 -0.33 -5.98
C ARG A 28 -19.73 -0.12 -6.20
N ILE A 29 -19.22 1.06 -5.86
CA ILE A 29 -17.80 1.41 -5.96
C ILE A 29 -17.34 1.91 -4.60
N GLU A 30 -16.33 1.25 -4.03
CA GLU A 30 -15.63 1.66 -2.81
C GLU A 30 -14.18 2.02 -3.16
N HIS A 31 -13.71 3.18 -2.70
CA HIS A 31 -12.32 3.62 -2.87
C HIS A 31 -11.62 3.72 -1.52
N GLU A 32 -10.37 3.24 -1.43
CA GLU A 32 -9.54 3.13 -0.21
C GLU A 32 -8.03 2.85 -0.59
N ALA A 33 -6.99 3.48 0.01
CA ALA A 33 -5.53 3.10 -0.10
C ALA A 33 -4.60 3.91 0.86
N THR A 34 -3.63 3.35 1.62
CA THR A 34 -3.27 3.75 3.03
C THR A 34 -2.32 4.95 3.34
N THR A 35 -2.55 5.80 4.38
CA THR A 35 -1.44 6.59 5.00
C THR A 35 -0.88 5.88 6.23
N SER A 36 0.39 5.50 6.18
CA SER A 36 1.13 5.00 7.34
C SER A 36 2.45 5.76 7.45
N LYS A 37 2.91 6.01 8.68
CA LYS A 37 4.28 6.45 8.95
C LYS A 37 4.99 5.36 9.74
N ILE A 38 6.27 5.16 9.47
CA ILE A 38 7.11 4.31 10.32
C ILE A 38 7.46 5.13 11.56
N GLY A 39 7.16 4.58 12.74
CA GLY A 39 7.41 5.22 14.03
C GLY A 39 8.79 4.87 14.57
N GLU A 40 9.48 5.86 15.16
CA GLU A 40 10.78 5.67 15.79
C GLU A 40 10.75 4.58 16.88
N ASP A 41 9.66 4.50 17.66
CA ASP A 41 9.45 3.44 18.66
C ASP A 41 9.55 2.03 18.08
N GLN A 42 9.05 1.81 16.85
CA GLN A 42 9.14 0.50 16.21
C GLN A 42 10.58 0.20 15.77
N LEU A 43 11.27 1.18 15.18
CA LEU A 43 12.67 1.05 14.78
C LEU A 43 13.56 0.79 16.01
N PHE A 44 13.32 1.50 17.10
CA PHE A 44 14.01 1.31 18.38
C PHE A 44 13.77 -0.09 18.98
N TYR A 45 12.55 -0.62 18.88
CA TYR A 45 12.21 -1.98 19.31
C TYR A 45 12.96 -3.07 18.51
N PHE A 46 13.26 -2.83 17.23
CA PHE A 46 14.14 -3.68 16.42
C PHE A 46 15.62 -3.53 16.83
N GLN A 47 16.10 -2.29 17.01
CA GLN A 47 17.48 -2.01 17.46
C GLN A 47 17.79 -2.64 18.83
N GLN A 48 16.84 -2.63 19.77
CA GLN A 48 16.96 -3.32 21.07
C GLN A 48 17.19 -4.84 20.94
N ARG A 49 16.85 -5.44 19.79
CA ARG A 49 17.08 -6.86 19.47
C ARG A 49 18.35 -7.09 18.65
N GLY A 50 19.19 -6.07 18.49
CA GLY A 50 20.38 -6.11 17.64
C GLY A 50 20.05 -6.17 16.14
N ILE A 51 18.83 -5.78 15.74
CA ILE A 51 18.45 -5.70 14.33
C ILE A 51 18.77 -4.29 13.85
N ASP A 52 19.62 -4.20 12.84
CA ASP A 52 20.05 -2.94 12.25
C ASP A 52 18.89 -2.11 11.68
N TYR A 53 19.07 -0.79 11.63
CA TYR A 53 18.07 0.18 11.18
C TYR A 53 17.57 -0.13 9.75
N GLU A 54 18.48 -0.35 8.79
CA GLU A 54 18.11 -0.64 7.40
C GLU A 54 17.35 -1.96 7.29
N LYS A 55 17.77 -2.96 8.06
CA LYS A 55 17.11 -4.26 8.10
C LYS A 55 15.72 -4.20 8.74
N ALA A 56 15.53 -3.37 9.76
CA ALA A 56 14.24 -3.10 10.37
C ALA A 56 13.31 -2.34 9.40
N MET A 57 13.84 -1.31 8.73
CA MET A 57 13.13 -0.53 7.71
C MET A 57 12.64 -1.40 6.55
N ALA A 58 13.54 -2.21 5.97
CA ALA A 58 13.23 -3.16 4.92
C ALA A 58 12.12 -4.14 5.35
N ALA A 59 12.23 -4.73 6.55
CA ALA A 59 11.23 -5.67 7.06
C ALA A 59 9.82 -5.03 7.19
N MET A 60 9.72 -3.78 7.65
CA MET A 60 8.44 -3.06 7.75
C MET A 60 7.85 -2.78 6.36
N ILE A 61 8.67 -2.37 5.40
CA ILE A 61 8.23 -2.02 4.04
C ILE A 61 7.84 -3.26 3.24
N SER A 62 8.62 -4.34 3.32
CA SER A 62 8.23 -5.66 2.78
C SER A 62 6.92 -6.16 3.40
N GLY A 63 6.70 -5.94 4.69
CA GLY A 63 5.43 -6.24 5.36
C GLY A 63 4.25 -5.42 4.83
N PHE A 64 4.45 -4.13 4.55
CA PHE A 64 3.43 -3.25 3.98
C PHE A 64 3.08 -3.60 2.53
N CYS A 65 4.06 -3.99 1.72
CA CYS A 65 3.86 -4.35 0.31
C CYS A 65 3.49 -5.84 0.10
N ARG A 66 3.42 -6.66 1.15
CA ARG A 66 3.27 -8.12 1.04
C ARG A 66 2.09 -8.54 0.18
N ASP A 67 0.92 -7.96 0.39
CA ASP A 67 -0.29 -8.36 -0.33
C ASP A 67 -0.16 -8.00 -1.83
N VAL A 68 0.33 -6.80 -2.14
CA VAL A 68 0.65 -6.34 -3.51
C VAL A 68 1.66 -7.27 -4.21
N PHE A 69 2.62 -7.83 -3.47
CA PHE A 69 3.59 -8.79 -4.00
C PHE A 69 2.99 -10.19 -4.20
N ASN A 70 2.01 -10.60 -3.39
CA ASN A 70 1.28 -11.87 -3.59
C ASN A 70 0.35 -11.83 -4.80
N GLU A 71 -0.11 -10.65 -5.22
CA GLU A 71 -0.86 -10.44 -6.47
C GLU A 71 0.02 -10.27 -7.71
N LEU A 72 1.34 -10.18 -7.55
CA LEU A 72 2.28 -10.04 -8.67
C LEU A 72 2.65 -11.43 -9.23
N PRO A 73 2.78 -11.61 -10.56
CA PRO A 73 3.26 -12.86 -11.13
C PRO A 73 4.68 -13.20 -10.64
N ASP A 74 4.91 -14.48 -10.33
CA ASP A 74 6.15 -14.99 -9.72
C ASP A 74 7.41 -14.64 -10.53
N GLU A 75 7.28 -14.47 -11.86
CA GLU A 75 8.40 -14.09 -12.74
C GLU A 75 9.06 -12.77 -12.35
N PHE A 76 8.33 -11.85 -11.70
CA PHE A 76 8.82 -10.52 -11.30
C PHE A 76 9.26 -10.44 -9.83
N GLY A 77 8.96 -11.44 -9.01
CA GLY A 77 9.23 -11.42 -7.56
C GLY A 77 10.71 -11.28 -7.20
N ALA A 78 11.61 -11.79 -8.04
CA ALA A 78 13.05 -11.68 -7.85
C ALA A 78 13.56 -10.23 -8.03
N GLU A 79 13.01 -9.50 -9.00
CA GLU A 79 13.47 -8.15 -9.38
C GLU A 79 12.92 -7.07 -8.45
N VAL A 80 11.68 -7.25 -7.95
CA VAL A 80 11.02 -6.32 -7.03
C VAL A 80 11.82 -6.09 -5.75
N ASN A 81 12.41 -7.15 -5.19
CA ASN A 81 13.22 -7.05 -3.97
C ASN A 81 14.47 -6.17 -4.19
N GLN A 82 15.15 -6.32 -5.33
CA GLN A 82 16.31 -5.51 -5.69
C GLN A 82 15.92 -4.05 -5.94
N LEU A 83 14.81 -3.82 -6.65
CA LEU A 83 14.31 -2.48 -6.95
C LEU A 83 13.85 -1.73 -5.70
N MET A 84 13.28 -2.44 -4.72
CA MET A 84 12.94 -1.90 -3.40
C MET A 84 14.19 -1.45 -2.64
N SER A 85 15.21 -2.30 -2.47
CA SER A 85 16.45 -1.92 -1.78
C SER A 85 17.10 -0.67 -2.39
N LEU A 86 17.22 -0.62 -3.72
CA LEU A 86 17.75 0.54 -4.46
C LEU A 86 16.95 1.84 -4.25
N LYS A 87 15.64 1.76 -4.00
CA LYS A 87 14.81 2.94 -3.73
C LYS A 87 14.90 3.43 -2.28
N LEU A 88 15.29 2.57 -1.35
CA LEU A 88 15.42 2.91 0.07
C LEU A 88 16.78 3.53 0.38
N GLU A 89 17.85 3.08 -0.29
CA GLU A 89 19.24 3.55 -0.13
C GLU A 89 19.44 5.06 -0.35
N GLY A 90 18.46 5.77 -0.94
CA GLY A 90 18.47 7.23 -1.14
C GLY A 90 17.28 7.98 -0.55
N SER A 91 16.41 7.34 0.24
CA SER A 91 15.20 7.98 0.81
C SER A 91 15.31 8.28 2.32
N VAL A 92 16.45 7.97 2.94
CA VAL A 92 16.76 8.30 4.34
C VAL A 92 17.54 9.61 4.37
N GLY A 93 16.83 10.72 4.59
CA GLY A 93 17.35 12.10 4.64
C GLY A 93 16.29 13.10 5.08
#